data_AF-F9N5X4-F1
#
_entry.id   AF-F9N5X4-F1
#
_cell.length_a   1.000
_cell.length_b   1.000
_cell.length_c   1.000
_cell.angle_alpha   90.00
_cell.angle_beta   90.00
_cell.angle_gamma   90.00
#
_symmetry.space_group_name_H-M   'P 1'
#
loop_
_entity.id
_entity.type
_entity.pdbx_description
1 polymer ?
#
loop_
_entity_poly.entity_id
_entity_poly.type
_entity_poly.pdbx_seq_one_letter_code
_entity_poly.pdbx_strand_id
1 'polypeptide(L)'
;MLLAGCGEQEKYNTTKNEVLTLMQQAESIEVPDLQPLTMEQANQAYEDTVKKHESVDKQIQDKLKLMEEYAVKETTLNNDLIALKRNIQEKNDTWNRITKQQIYIKKMADESAKSTLAPDPWQTLVKKRAEQQK
;
A
#
# COMPACT_ATOMS: atom_id res chain seq x y z
N MET A 1 4.77 18.34 44.41
CA MET A 1 5.07 17.23 43.49
C MET A 1 4.47 17.58 42.13
N LEU A 2 5.21 18.27 41.26
CA LEU A 2 4.69 18.82 39.98
C LEU A 2 5.82 18.87 38.92
N LEU A 3 6.55 17.77 38.73
CA LEU A 3 7.61 17.68 37.71
C LEU A 3 7.51 16.43 36.82
N ALA A 4 6.50 15.57 37.01
CA ALA A 4 6.34 14.37 36.19
C ALA A 4 5.79 14.65 34.77
N GLY A 5 5.15 15.80 34.53
CA GLY A 5 4.43 16.09 33.28
C GLY A 5 5.28 16.66 32.13
N CYS A 6 6.34 17.44 32.41
CA CYS A 6 7.11 18.07 31.31
C CYS A 6 7.90 17.04 30.48
N GLY A 7 8.42 15.98 31.12
CA GLY A 7 9.25 15.00 30.43
C GLY A 7 8.45 13.96 29.62
N GLU A 8 7.26 13.57 30.09
CA GLU A 8 6.40 12.61 29.36
C GLU A 8 5.81 13.27 28.11
N GLN A 9 5.38 14.53 28.21
CA GLN A 9 4.88 15.29 27.05
C GLN A 9 5.97 15.54 25.99
N GLU A 10 7.21 15.86 26.40
CA GLU A 10 8.33 16.03 25.46
C GLU A 10 8.68 14.72 24.74
N LYS A 11 8.72 13.60 25.46
CA LYS A 11 8.93 12.26 24.87
C LYS A 11 7.82 11.91 23.89
N TYR A 12 6.56 12.15 24.28
CA TYR A 12 5.41 11.92 23.41
C TYR A 12 5.52 12.71 22.10
N ASN A 13 5.80 14.02 22.18
CA ASN A 13 5.92 14.87 21.00
C ASN A 13 7.09 14.46 20.10
N THR A 14 8.22 14.05 20.71
CA THR A 14 9.37 13.54 19.96
C THR A 14 9.01 12.26 19.21
N THR A 15 8.38 11.28 19.89
CA THR A 15 7.94 10.03 19.25
C THR A 15 6.87 10.29 18.19
N LYS A 16 5.96 11.24 18.42
CA LYS A 16 4.95 11.65 17.43
C LYS A 16 5.61 12.15 16.14
N ASN A 17 6.65 12.98 16.23
CA ASN A 17 7.36 13.47 15.05
C ASN A 17 8.04 12.34 14.27
N GLU A 18 8.59 11.35 14.96
CA GLU A 18 9.14 10.15 14.32
C GLU A 18 8.05 9.35 13.61
N VAL A 19 6.87 9.17 14.24
CA VAL A 19 5.71 8.53 13.62
C VAL A 19 5.28 9.28 12.37
N LEU A 20 5.16 10.61 12.43
CA LEU A 20 4.80 11.43 11.27
C LEU A 20 5.81 11.30 10.12
N THR A 21 7.09 11.20 10.44
CA THR A 21 8.16 10.97 9.44
C THR A 21 8.02 9.59 8.80
N LEU A 22 7.76 8.55 9.60
CA LEU A 22 7.52 7.20 9.11
C LEU A 22 6.23 7.11 8.27
N MET A 23 5.19 7.85 8.63
CA MET A 23 3.96 7.94 7.81
C MET A 23 4.26 8.53 6.43
N GLN A 24 5.02 9.62 6.36
CA GLN A 24 5.46 10.21 5.09
C GLN A 24 6.30 9.22 4.28
N GLN A 25 7.18 8.47 4.94
CA GLN A 25 7.95 7.43 4.29
C GLN A 25 7.04 6.33 3.73
N ALA A 26 6.07 5.84 4.50
CA ALA A 26 5.12 4.82 4.04
C ALA A 26 4.30 5.29 2.83
N GLU A 27 3.82 6.54 2.85
CA GLU A 27 3.09 7.15 1.74
C GLU A 27 3.93 7.29 0.46
N SER A 28 5.24 7.49 0.59
CA SER A 28 6.15 7.61 -0.56
C SER A 28 6.49 6.27 -1.23
N ILE A 29 6.11 5.14 -0.62
CA ILE A 29 6.37 3.82 -1.19
C ILE A 29 5.34 3.55 -2.27
N GLU A 30 5.72 3.70 -3.53
CA GLU A 30 4.84 3.43 -4.66
C GLU A 30 5.22 2.13 -5.36
N VAL A 31 4.22 1.44 -5.93
CA VAL A 31 4.50 0.35 -6.87
C VAL A 31 5.15 1.00 -8.10
N PRO A 32 6.28 0.46 -8.59
CA PRO A 32 6.93 1.01 -9.78
C PRO A 32 6.03 0.88 -11.01
N ASP A 33 6.37 1.59 -12.08
CA ASP A 33 5.67 1.43 -13.36
C ASP A 33 5.67 -0.05 -13.80
N LEU A 34 4.46 -0.59 -13.94
CA LEU A 34 4.22 -1.98 -14.28
C LEU A 34 4.25 -2.23 -15.79
N GLN A 35 4.44 -1.20 -16.61
CA GLN A 35 4.69 -1.31 -18.04
C GLN A 35 6.16 -0.96 -18.32
N PRO A 36 6.90 -1.79 -19.08
CA PRO A 36 6.47 -2.93 -19.91
C PRO A 36 6.56 -4.30 -19.22
N LEU A 37 6.56 -4.38 -17.88
CA LEU A 37 6.80 -5.63 -17.14
C LEU A 37 5.88 -6.79 -17.55
N THR A 38 6.37 -8.02 -17.50
CA THR A 38 5.50 -9.22 -17.57
C THR A 38 4.62 -9.31 -16.32
N MET A 39 3.55 -10.12 -16.35
CA MET A 39 2.69 -10.29 -15.18
C MET A 39 3.45 -10.87 -13.96
N GLU A 40 4.40 -11.77 -14.20
CA GLU A 40 5.27 -12.32 -13.15
C GLU A 40 6.15 -11.24 -12.52
N GLN A 41 6.82 -10.44 -13.34
CA GLN A 41 7.64 -9.31 -12.88
C GLN A 41 6.81 -8.26 -12.13
N ALA A 42 5.60 -7.98 -12.62
CA ALA A 42 4.68 -7.06 -11.96
C ALA A 42 4.21 -7.57 -10.59
N ASN A 43 3.93 -8.88 -10.46
CA ASN A 43 3.59 -9.49 -9.18
C ASN A 43 4.77 -9.40 -8.20
N GLN A 44 5.99 -9.70 -8.64
CA GLN A 44 7.18 -9.58 -7.79
C GLN A 44 7.39 -8.13 -7.33
N ALA A 45 7.29 -7.16 -8.23
CA ALA A 45 7.42 -5.75 -7.90
C ALA A 45 6.34 -5.28 -6.90
N TYR A 46 5.11 -5.76 -7.06
CA TYR A 46 4.03 -5.53 -6.11
C TYR A 46 4.35 -6.13 -4.73
N GLU A 47 4.77 -7.40 -4.66
CA GLU A 47 5.11 -8.05 -3.39
C GLU A 47 6.26 -7.36 -2.67
N ASP A 48 7.31 -6.97 -3.39
CA ASP A 48 8.45 -6.26 -2.81
C ASP A 48 8.04 -4.88 -2.28
N THR A 49 7.14 -4.20 -2.97
CA THR A 49 6.58 -2.91 -2.53
C THR A 49 5.74 -3.09 -1.27
N VAL A 50 4.88 -4.10 -1.22
CA VAL A 50 4.08 -4.43 -0.02
C VAL A 50 4.98 -4.75 1.17
N LYS A 51 6.02 -5.58 1.00
CA LYS A 51 6.97 -5.89 2.09
C LYS A 51 7.68 -4.65 2.62
N LYS A 52 8.07 -3.71 1.74
CA LYS A 52 8.67 -2.44 2.16
C LYS A 52 7.68 -1.61 2.98
N HIS A 53 6.43 -1.52 2.53
CA HIS A 53 5.39 -0.79 3.25
C HIS A 53 5.10 -1.42 4.62
N GLU A 54 4.93 -2.75 4.69
CA GLU A 54 4.73 -3.50 5.94
C GLU A 54 5.89 -3.31 6.93
N SER A 55 7.13 -3.22 6.44
CA SER A 55 8.31 -2.94 7.27
C SER A 55 8.25 -1.55 7.93
N VAL A 56 7.78 -0.54 7.20
CA VAL A 56 7.58 0.81 7.76
C VAL A 56 6.38 0.84 8.71
N ASP A 57 5.26 0.20 8.35
CA ASP A 57 4.08 0.11 9.22
C ASP A 57 4.42 -0.56 10.55
N LYS A 58 5.23 -1.62 10.55
CA LYS A 58 5.71 -2.24 11.78
C LYS A 58 6.47 -1.25 12.68
N GLN A 59 7.35 -0.43 12.11
CA GLN A 59 8.06 0.61 12.87
C GLN A 59 7.10 1.66 13.45
N ILE A 60 6.06 2.03 12.70
CA ILE A 60 4.98 2.90 13.17
C ILE A 60 4.28 2.26 14.38
N GLN A 61 3.88 0.98 14.27
CA GLN A 61 3.21 0.27 15.37
C GLN A 61 4.07 0.18 16.64
N ASP A 62 5.38 -0.06 16.50
CA ASP A 62 6.28 -0.11 17.65
C ASP A 62 6.43 1.27 18.32
N LYS A 63 6.45 2.36 17.54
CA LYS A 63 6.45 3.73 18.08
C LYS A 63 5.12 4.10 18.73
N LEU A 64 3.99 3.68 18.17
CA LEU A 64 2.68 3.90 18.76
C LEU A 64 2.55 3.24 20.14
N LYS A 65 3.12 2.05 20.35
CA LYS A 65 3.18 1.42 21.68
C LYS A 65 3.97 2.26 22.68
N LEU A 66 5.09 2.84 22.28
CA LEU A 66 5.83 3.77 23.16
C LEU A 66 5.00 5.01 23.50
N MET A 67 4.24 5.54 22.54
CA MET A 67 3.33 6.66 22.78
C MET A 67 2.18 6.29 23.73
N GLU A 68 1.70 5.04 23.72
CA GLU A 68 0.71 4.55 24.69
C GLU A 68 1.27 4.67 26.12
N GLU A 69 2.51 4.26 26.36
CA GLU A 69 3.17 4.33 27.68
C GLU A 69 3.22 5.76 28.23
N TYR A 70 3.48 6.74 27.36
CA TYR A 70 3.53 8.15 27.75
C TYR A 70 2.14 8.78 27.93
N ALA A 71 1.14 8.30 27.18
CA ALA A 71 -0.21 8.83 27.21
C ALA A 71 -1.09 8.26 28.33
N VAL A 72 -0.69 7.19 29.03
CA VAL A 72 -1.52 6.48 30.04
C VAL A 72 -2.12 7.42 31.09
N LYS A 73 -1.37 8.45 31.50
CA LYS A 73 -1.74 9.33 32.62
C LYS A 73 -2.31 10.68 32.21
N GLU A 74 -2.29 11.00 30.91
CA GLU A 74 -2.73 12.31 30.39
C GLU A 74 -3.83 12.15 29.33
N THR A 75 -5.05 12.57 29.67
CA THR A 75 -6.21 12.48 28.79
C THR A 75 -6.02 13.19 27.46
N THR A 76 -5.32 14.33 27.46
CA THR A 76 -5.00 15.09 26.25
C THR A 76 -4.12 14.29 25.28
N LEU A 77 -3.04 13.67 25.78
CA LEU A 77 -2.16 12.84 24.98
C LEU A 77 -2.84 11.56 24.50
N ASN A 78 -3.73 10.98 25.31
CA ASN A 78 -4.49 9.80 24.92
C ASN A 78 -5.47 10.13 23.76
N ASN A 79 -6.19 11.25 23.85
CA ASN A 79 -7.08 11.69 22.78
C ASN A 79 -6.30 11.98 21.48
N ASP A 80 -5.14 12.62 21.56
CA ASP A 80 -4.27 12.85 20.40
C ASP A 80 -3.77 11.53 19.80
N LEU A 81 -3.42 10.55 20.64
CA LEU A 81 -2.97 9.21 20.19
C LEU A 81 -4.09 8.46 19.46
N ILE A 82 -5.33 8.55 19.94
CA ILE A 82 -6.50 7.97 19.27
C ILE A 82 -6.68 8.59 17.88
N ALA A 83 -6.58 9.91 17.77
CA ALA A 83 -6.69 10.61 16.48
C ALA A 83 -5.56 10.21 15.53
N LEU A 84 -4.32 10.13 16.03
CA LEU A 84 -3.15 9.72 15.25
C LEU A 84 -3.30 8.29 14.71
N LYS A 85 -3.72 7.33 15.55
CA LYS A 85 -3.97 5.94 15.13
C LYS A 85 -5.01 5.83 14.02
N ARG A 86 -6.10 6.59 14.13
CA ARG A 86 -7.15 6.64 13.08
C ARG A 86 -6.60 7.16 11.77
N ASN A 87 -5.81 8.23 11.82
CA ASN A 87 -5.18 8.81 10.63
C ASN A 87 -4.23 7.82 9.94
N ILE A 88 -3.40 7.13 10.73
CA ILE A 88 -2.48 6.08 10.24
C ILE A 88 -3.27 4.97 9.55
N GLN A 89 -4.35 4.49 10.18
CA GLN A 89 -5.18 3.45 9.60
C GLN A 89 -5.80 3.90 8.26
N GLU A 90 -6.37 5.09 8.19
CA GLU A 90 -6.98 5.63 6.97
C GLU A 90 -5.97 5.75 5.81
N LYS A 91 -4.75 6.18 6.12
CA LYS A 91 -3.66 6.27 5.14
C LYS A 91 -3.20 4.91 4.67
N ASN A 92 -3.00 3.95 5.59
CA ASN A 92 -2.65 2.57 5.24
C ASN A 92 -3.73 1.92 4.36
N ASP A 93 -5.02 2.10 4.71
CA ASP A 93 -6.14 1.57 3.92
C ASP A 93 -6.18 2.19 2.51
N THR A 94 -5.95 3.50 2.41
CA THR A 94 -5.88 4.21 1.13
C THR A 94 -4.72 3.72 0.28
N TRP A 95 -3.54 3.59 0.88
CA TRP A 95 -2.35 3.07 0.22
C TRP A 95 -2.59 1.66 -0.31
N ASN A 96 -3.09 0.75 0.54
CA ASN A 96 -3.40 -0.63 0.16
C ASN A 96 -4.41 -0.71 -0.99
N ARG A 97 -5.43 0.15 -0.98
CA ARG A 97 -6.42 0.23 -2.06
C ARG A 97 -5.78 0.64 -3.39
N ILE A 98 -4.97 1.70 -3.39
CA ILE A 98 -4.29 2.20 -4.59
C ILE A 98 -3.34 1.14 -5.14
N THR A 99 -2.48 0.57 -4.30
CA THR A 99 -1.50 -0.46 -4.66
C THR A 99 -2.18 -1.70 -5.26
N LYS A 100 -3.29 -2.17 -4.68
CA LYS A 100 -4.09 -3.29 -5.22
C LYS A 100 -4.76 -2.96 -6.55
N GLN A 101 -5.22 -1.72 -6.74
CA GLN A 101 -5.81 -1.31 -8.01
C GLN A 101 -4.79 -1.31 -9.15
N GLN A 102 -3.55 -0.90 -8.90
CA GLN A 102 -2.50 -0.88 -9.93
C GLN A 102 -2.19 -2.27 -10.49
N ILE A 103 -2.01 -3.26 -9.60
CA ILE A 103 -1.75 -4.64 -10.06
C ILE A 103 -2.98 -5.27 -10.74
N TYR A 104 -4.19 -4.91 -10.31
CA TYR A 104 -5.42 -5.34 -10.96
C TYR A 104 -5.56 -4.77 -12.39
N ILE A 105 -5.27 -3.48 -12.59
CA ILE A 105 -5.27 -2.85 -13.92
C ILE A 105 -4.26 -3.53 -14.84
N LYS A 106 -3.06 -3.83 -14.35
CA LYS A 106 -2.05 -4.57 -15.10
C LYS A 106 -2.55 -5.95 -15.53
N LYS A 107 -3.20 -6.69 -14.63
CA LYS A 107 -3.81 -7.99 -14.93
C LYS A 107 -4.87 -7.89 -16.03
N MET A 108 -5.79 -6.92 -15.92
CA MET A 108 -6.82 -6.68 -16.93
C MET A 108 -6.23 -6.33 -18.30
N ALA A 109 -5.17 -5.52 -18.34
CA ALA A 109 -4.48 -5.18 -19.58
C ALA A 109 -3.80 -6.41 -20.22
N ASP A 110 -3.18 -7.27 -19.42
CA ASP A 110 -2.55 -8.52 -19.88
C ASP A 110 -3.59 -9.52 -20.43
N GLU A 111 -4.73 -9.66 -19.76
CA GLU A 111 -5.85 -10.49 -20.23
C GLU A 111 -6.48 -9.95 -21.52
N SER A 112 -6.67 -8.63 -21.61
CA SER A 112 -7.18 -7.98 -22.82
C SER A 112 -6.24 -8.18 -24.02
N ALA A 113 -4.93 -8.04 -23.84
CA ALA A 113 -3.94 -8.28 -24.89
C ALA A 113 -3.98 -9.73 -25.39
N LYS A 114 -4.13 -10.71 -24.49
CA LYS A 114 -4.29 -12.12 -24.86
C LYS A 114 -5.58 -12.37 -25.63
N SER A 115 -6.68 -11.72 -25.26
CA SER A 115 -7.96 -11.85 -25.97
C SER A 115 -7.88 -11.32 -27.41
N THR A 116 -7.13 -10.24 -27.66
CA THR A 116 -6.94 -9.71 -29.02
C THR A 116 -6.03 -10.55 -29.92
N LEU A 117 -5.25 -11.47 -29.34
CA LEU A 117 -4.41 -12.42 -30.09
C LEU A 117 -5.15 -13.69 -30.50
N ALA A 118 -6.38 -13.91 -30.00
CA ALA A 118 -7.21 -15.01 -30.48
C ALA A 118 -7.61 -14.71 -31.95
N PRO A 119 -7.37 -15.64 -32.89
CA PRO A 119 -7.76 -15.43 -34.28
C PRO A 119 -9.27 -15.23 -34.35
N ASP A 120 -9.70 -14.20 -35.07
CA ASP A 120 -11.12 -13.91 -35.29
C ASP A 120 -11.84 -15.21 -35.73
N PRO A 121 -12.89 -15.64 -35.00
CA PRO A 121 -13.65 -16.83 -35.33
C PRO A 121 -14.15 -16.83 -36.78
N TRP A 122 -14.50 -15.65 -37.31
CA TRP A 122 -14.94 -15.46 -38.68
C TRP A 122 -13.81 -15.66 -39.69
N GLN A 123 -12.63 -15.12 -39.42
CA GLN A 123 -11.43 -15.37 -40.25
C GLN A 123 -11.07 -16.86 -40.28
N THR A 124 -11.20 -17.54 -39.14
CA THR A 124 -10.94 -18.97 -39.01
C THR A 124 -11.96 -19.81 -39.79
N LEU A 125 -13.25 -19.45 -39.73
CA LEU A 125 -14.31 -20.10 -40.48
C LEU A 125 -14.18 -19.88 -41.99
N VAL A 126 -13.81 -18.66 -42.42
CA VAL A 126 -13.58 -18.34 -43.83
C VAL A 126 -12.42 -19.15 -44.40
N LYS A 127 -11.30 -19.26 -43.67
CA LYS A 127 -10.16 -20.11 -44.09
C LYS A 127 -10.54 -21.58 -44.21
N LYS A 128 -11.21 -22.16 -43.20
CA LYS A 128 -11.67 -23.55 -43.25
C LYS A 128 -12.59 -23.83 -44.44
N ARG A 129 -13.52 -22.92 -44.75
CA ARG A 129 -14.44 -23.07 -45.88
C ARG A 129 -13.71 -22.99 -47.22
N ALA A 130 -12.70 -22.12 -47.35
CA ALA A 130 -11.88 -22.02 -48.55
C ALA A 130 -11.01 -23.27 -48.80
N GLU A 131 -10.55 -23.93 -47.72
CA GLU A 131 -9.77 -25.18 -47.79
C GLU A 131 -10.63 -26.40 -48.16
N GLN A 132 -11.91 -26.42 -47.79
CA GLN A 132 -12.86 -27.49 -48.13
C GLN A 132 -13.39 -27.42 -49.58
N GLN A 133 -13.13 -26.33 -50.30
CA GLN A 133 -13.56 -26.13 -51.69
C GLN A 133 -12.44 -26.37 -52.72
N LYS A 134 -11.29 -26.87 -52.29
CA LYS A 134 -10.22 -27.39 -53.15
C LYS A 134 -10.25 -28.91 -53.18
#